data_AF-A0AB38UYD5-F1
#
_entry.id   AF-A0AB38UYD5-F1
#
_cell.length_a   1.000
_cell.length_b   1.000
_cell.length_c   1.000
_cell.angle_alpha   90.00
_cell.angle_beta   90.00
_cell.angle_gamma   90.00
#
_symmetry.space_group_name_H-M   'P 1'
#
loop_
_entity.id
_entity.type
_entity.pdbx_description
1 polymer ?
#
loop_
_entity_poly.entity_id
_entity_poly.type
_entity_poly.pdbx_seq_one_letter_code
_entity_poly.pdbx_strand_id
1 'polypeptide(L)'
;MQKALAPDISTWPDDDPQLIGSRCGDCGATTFPVQQWCPRCSGADMSEVLLPRRGTLVAWTTQGFSPGPPYAGPAGKDFVPFGVGLVQLGSAGPRGRGGDPGRGAADRERPGEDPGRPGV
;
A
#
# COMPACT_ATOMS: atom_id res chain seq x y z
N MET A 1 22.12 -0.43 10.21
CA MET A 1 22.11 -0.10 8.77
C MET A 1 20.72 -0.47 8.23
N GLN A 2 19.98 0.48 7.66
CA GLN A 2 18.72 0.15 6.97
C GLN A 2 19.05 -0.59 5.66
N LYS A 3 18.21 -1.56 5.28
CA LYS A 3 18.35 -2.36 4.06
C LYS A 3 17.00 -2.42 3.37
N ALA A 4 16.97 -2.15 2.07
CA ALA A 4 15.77 -2.40 1.26
C ALA A 4 15.45 -3.90 1.22
N LEU A 5 14.19 -4.25 1.48
CA LEU A 5 13.71 -5.63 1.36
C LEU A 5 13.67 -6.09 -0.10
N ALA A 6 13.30 -5.19 -1.01
CA ALA A 6 13.34 -5.36 -2.46
C ALA A 6 14.07 -4.14 -3.05
N PRO A 7 15.34 -4.27 -3.49
CA PRO A 7 16.11 -3.14 -4.00
C PRO A 7 15.63 -2.63 -5.36
N ASP A 8 14.95 -3.47 -6.13
CA ASP A 8 14.51 -3.23 -7.51
C ASP A 8 13.20 -2.43 -7.63
N ILE A 9 12.47 -2.24 -6.52
CA ILE A 9 11.18 -1.52 -6.53
C ILE A 9 11.30 -0.04 -6.19
N SER A 10 12.51 0.46 -5.90
CA SER A 10 12.75 1.86 -5.54
C SER A 10 14.16 2.31 -5.86
N THR A 11 14.37 3.62 -5.99
CA THR A 11 15.72 4.20 -6.19
C THR A 11 16.49 4.40 -4.87
N TRP A 12 16.05 3.81 -3.76
CA TRP A 12 16.82 3.86 -2.50
C TRP A 12 18.20 3.19 -2.71
N PRO A 13 19.31 3.78 -2.21
CA PRO A 13 19.41 4.79 -1.17
C PRO A 13 19.66 6.23 -1.64
N ASP A 14 19.25 6.60 -2.86
CA ASP A 14 19.37 7.98 -3.34
C ASP A 14 18.77 8.99 -2.32
N ASP A 15 19.27 10.25 -2.34
CA ASP A 15 18.79 11.31 -1.42
C ASP A 15 17.29 11.60 -1.56
N ASP A 16 16.74 11.39 -2.76
CA ASP A 16 15.32 11.58 -3.07
C ASP A 16 14.72 10.29 -3.65
N PRO A 17 14.59 9.19 -2.86
CA PRO A 17 14.28 7.87 -3.40
C PRO A 17 12.82 7.73 -3.82
N GLN A 18 12.55 7.26 -5.04
CA GLN A 18 11.20 7.09 -5.60
C GLN A 18 10.84 5.61 -5.74
N LEU A 19 9.54 5.30 -5.70
CA LEU A 19 9.05 3.98 -6.09
C LEU A 19 9.06 3.84 -7.60
N ILE A 20 9.44 2.65 -8.07
CA ILE A 20 9.54 2.30 -9.48
C ILE A 20 8.33 1.42 -9.85
N GLY A 21 7.51 1.90 -10.77
CA GLY A 21 6.30 1.21 -11.25
C GLY A 21 6.28 1.08 -12.76
N SER A 22 5.12 0.69 -13.30
CA SER A 22 4.91 0.63 -14.76
C SER A 22 3.76 1.51 -15.23
N ARG A 23 3.85 1.99 -16.47
CA ARG A 23 2.76 2.61 -17.22
C ARG A 23 2.49 1.85 -18.50
N CYS A 24 1.22 1.49 -18.71
CA CYS A 24 0.77 0.86 -19.93
C CYS A 24 0.61 1.90 -21.05
N GLY A 25 1.23 1.67 -22.20
CA GLY A 25 1.07 2.53 -23.38
C GLY A 25 -0.30 2.37 -24.06
N ASP A 26 -0.89 1.18 -24.01
CA ASP A 26 -2.20 0.91 -24.64
C ASP A 26 -3.38 1.60 -23.93
N CYS A 27 -3.41 1.57 -22.59
CA CYS A 27 -4.57 2.04 -21.81
C CYS A 27 -4.26 3.09 -20.73
N GLY A 28 -2.98 3.47 -20.58
CA GLY A 28 -2.54 4.49 -19.62
C GLY A 28 -2.60 4.07 -18.14
N ALA A 29 -2.93 2.81 -17.84
CA ALA A 29 -2.92 2.29 -16.47
C ALA A 29 -1.51 2.40 -15.86
N THR A 30 -1.44 2.78 -14.59
CA THR A 30 -0.19 2.82 -13.82
C THR A 30 -0.24 1.76 -12.73
N THR A 31 0.81 0.98 -12.58
CA THR A 31 0.90 -0.13 -11.62
C THR A 31 2.19 -0.08 -10.83
N PHE A 32 2.20 -0.79 -9.70
CA PHE A 32 3.35 -0.97 -8.86
C PHE A 32 3.35 -2.40 -8.30
N PRO A 33 4.49 -3.11 -8.27
CA PRO A 33 5.78 -2.76 -8.87
C PRO A 33 5.79 -2.81 -10.40
N VAL A 34 6.98 -2.81 -11.02
CA VAL A 34 7.16 -3.02 -12.47
C VAL A 34 6.54 -4.36 -12.91
N GLN A 35 5.82 -4.35 -14.05
CA GLN A 35 5.10 -5.52 -14.58
C GLN A 35 5.30 -5.70 -16.08
N GLN A 36 5.34 -6.96 -16.53
CA GLN A 36 5.45 -7.32 -17.96
C GLN A 36 4.13 -7.17 -18.73
N TRP A 37 2.99 -7.30 -18.04
CA TRP A 37 1.66 -7.29 -18.66
C TRP A 37 0.71 -6.39 -17.88
N CYS A 38 -0.12 -5.64 -18.59
CA CYS A 38 -1.07 -4.75 -17.95
C CYS A 38 -2.21 -5.56 -17.26
N PRO A 39 -2.44 -5.39 -15.94
CA PRO A 39 -3.54 -6.09 -15.26
C PRO A 39 -4.93 -5.55 -15.64
N ARG A 40 -5.01 -4.40 -16.33
CA ARG A 40 -6.27 -3.80 -16.76
C ARG A 40 -6.72 -4.26 -18.15
N CYS A 41 -5.81 -4.34 -19.11
CA CYS A 41 -6.13 -4.66 -20.52
C CYS A 41 -5.37 -5.86 -21.08
N SER A 42 -4.48 -6.49 -20.30
CA SER A 42 -3.62 -7.60 -20.73
C SER A 42 -2.64 -7.27 -21.86
N GLY A 43 -2.48 -5.98 -22.21
CA GLY A 43 -1.47 -5.51 -23.16
C GLY A 43 -0.04 -5.68 -22.66
N ALA A 44 0.90 -5.83 -23.60
CA ALA A 44 2.33 -6.01 -23.33
C ALA A 44 3.12 -4.69 -23.38
N ASP A 45 2.52 -3.60 -23.88
CA ASP A 45 3.18 -2.30 -23.97
C ASP A 45 3.26 -1.66 -22.57
N MET A 46 4.29 -2.06 -21.83
CA MET A 46 4.56 -1.65 -20.45
C MET A 46 5.93 -0.98 -20.39
N SER A 47 5.96 0.22 -19.83
CA SER A 47 7.19 1.00 -19.63
C SER A 47 7.41 1.30 -18.16
N GLU A 48 8.65 1.38 -17.72
CA GLU A 48 9.00 1.78 -16.36
C GLU A 48 8.71 3.27 -16.12
N VAL A 49 8.25 3.62 -14.92
CA VAL A 49 8.00 5.01 -14.53
C VAL A 49 8.32 5.23 -13.04
N LEU A 50 8.91 6.39 -12.72
CA LEU A 50 9.07 6.84 -11.35
C LEU A 50 7.75 7.40 -10.81
N LEU A 51 7.25 6.83 -9.72
CA LEU A 51 5.97 7.21 -9.12
C LEU A 51 6.11 8.48 -8.27
N PRO A 52 5.01 9.24 -8.06
CA PRO A 52 5.02 10.39 -7.17
C PRO A 52 5.48 10.03 -5.75
N ARG A 53 6.31 10.89 -5.15
CA ARG A 53 6.83 10.74 -3.77
C ARG A 53 5.80 11.00 -2.69
N ARG A 54 4.66 11.58 -3.06
CA ARG A 54 3.60 12.01 -2.15
C ARG A 54 2.28 11.44 -2.62
N GLY A 55 1.43 11.13 -1.65
CA GLY A 55 0.11 10.59 -1.87
C GLY A 55 -0.84 10.94 -0.74
N THR A 56 -2.05 10.40 -0.82
CA THR A 56 -3.09 10.56 0.19
C THR A 56 -3.24 9.27 0.98
N LEU A 57 -3.22 9.35 2.31
CA LEU A 57 -3.57 8.22 3.18
C LEU A 57 -5.07 7.94 3.07
N VAL A 58 -5.45 6.77 2.54
CA VAL A 58 -6.86 6.44 2.27
C VAL A 58 -7.47 5.48 3.27
N ALA A 59 -6.65 4.70 3.97
CA ALA A 59 -7.05 3.83 5.08
C ALA A 59 -5.84 3.62 5.99
N TRP A 60 -6.09 3.39 7.29
CA TRP A 60 -5.03 3.15 8.27
C TRP A 60 -5.53 2.31 9.44
N THR A 61 -4.57 1.71 10.14
CA THR A 61 -4.77 0.94 11.37
C THR A 61 -3.54 1.05 12.26
N THR A 62 -3.60 0.48 13.46
CA THR A 62 -2.48 0.37 14.39
C THR A 62 -2.09 -1.09 14.58
N GLN A 63 -0.82 -1.42 14.37
CA GLN A 63 -0.24 -2.72 14.69
C GLN A 63 0.06 -2.78 16.19
N GLY A 64 -0.85 -3.35 16.97
CA GLY A 64 -0.77 -3.41 18.44
C GLY A 64 0.07 -4.55 19.02
N PHE A 65 0.45 -5.52 18.19
CA PHE A 65 1.24 -6.69 18.57
C PHE A 65 2.37 -6.93 17.56
N SER A 66 3.44 -7.62 17.98
CA SER A 66 4.55 -7.96 17.07
C SER A 66 4.06 -8.75 15.86
N PRO A 67 4.39 -8.34 14.63
CA PRO A 67 4.12 -9.17 13.45
C PRO A 67 4.88 -10.50 13.52
N GLY A 68 4.38 -11.50 12.80
CA GLY A 68 5.09 -12.77 12.60
C GLY A 68 6.32 -12.63 11.69
N PRO A 69 7.07 -13.72 11.49
CA PRO A 69 8.16 -13.75 10.50
C PRO A 69 7.67 -13.28 9.12
N PRO A 70 8.45 -12.47 8.37
CA PRO A 70 9.88 -12.16 8.53
C PRO A 70 10.17 -10.85 9.30
N TYR A 71 9.30 -10.42 10.22
CA TYR A 71 9.56 -9.23 11.02
C TYR A 71 10.82 -9.39 11.88
N ALA A 72 11.80 -8.51 11.67
CA ALA A 72 13.11 -8.54 12.32
C ALA A 72 13.27 -7.45 13.40
N GLY A 73 12.17 -6.83 13.84
CA GLY A 73 12.16 -5.80 14.88
C GLY A 73 11.95 -6.35 16.29
N PRO A 74 11.92 -5.47 17.32
CA PRO A 74 11.64 -5.86 18.70
C PRO A 74 10.30 -6.58 18.84
N ALA A 75 10.25 -7.62 19.67
CA ALA A 75 9.07 -8.48 19.88
C ALA A 75 8.79 -8.69 21.37
N GLY A 76 7.62 -9.25 21.70
CA GLY A 76 7.22 -9.49 23.09
C GLY A 76 7.06 -8.20 23.88
N LYS A 77 7.68 -8.13 25.07
CA LYS A 77 7.59 -6.95 25.95
C LYS A 77 8.26 -5.70 25.40
N ASP A 78 9.20 -5.86 24.47
CA ASP A 78 9.96 -4.75 23.88
C ASP A 78 9.29 -4.21 22.60
N PHE A 79 8.15 -4.78 22.20
CA PHE A 79 7.39 -4.32 21.04
C PHE A 79 6.74 -2.97 21.32
N VAL A 80 6.91 -2.02 20.39
CA VAL A 80 6.25 -0.73 20.41
C VAL A 80 5.23 -0.66 19.26
N PRO A 81 3.93 -0.43 19.54
CA PRO A 81 2.91 -0.31 18.51
C PRO A 81 3.22 0.79 17.49
N PHE A 82 2.85 0.56 16.23
CA PHE A 82 3.04 1.53 15.15
C PHE A 82 1.85 1.58 14.19
N GLY A 83 1.70 2.70 13.48
CA GLY A 83 0.66 2.88 12.47
C GLY A 83 1.01 2.20 11.15
N VAL A 84 0.00 1.64 10.48
CA VAL A 84 0.09 1.07 9.13
C VAL A 84 -0.99 1.72 8.26
N GLY A 85 -0.65 2.04 7.02
CA GLY A 85 -1.54 2.81 6.15
C GLY A 85 -1.44 2.44 4.68
N LEU A 86 -2.56 2.59 3.97
CA LEU A 86 -2.64 2.52 2.51
C LEU A 86 -2.55 3.93 1.94
N VAL A 87 -1.57 4.16 1.07
CA VAL A 87 -1.33 5.46 0.45
C VAL A 87 -1.66 5.40 -1.03
N GLN A 88 -2.61 6.23 -1.47
CA GLN A 88 -2.89 6.47 -2.87
C GLN A 88 -1.86 7.46 -3.43
N LEU A 89 -1.03 7.01 -4.37
CA LEU A 89 -0.09 7.87 -5.08
C LEU A 89 -0.77 8.54 -6.27
N GLY A 90 -0.46 9.82 -6.49
CA GLY A 90 -1.03 10.64 -7.56
C GLY A 90 -2.51 11.04 -7.33
N SER A 91 -3.04 11.81 -8.27
CA SER A 91 -4.47 12.16 -8.28
C SER A 91 -5.28 10.98 -8.80
N ALA A 92 -6.24 10.50 -8.02
CA ALA A 92 -7.25 9.59 -8.54
C ALA A 92 -7.91 10.26 -9.76
N GLY A 93 -7.68 9.70 -10.96
CA GLY A 93 -8.50 10.05 -12.12
C GLY A 93 -9.98 9.86 -11.78
N PRO A 94 -10.90 10.48 -12.55
CA PRO A 94 -12.33 10.39 -12.28
C PRO A 94 -12.69 8.92 -12.04
N ARG A 95 -13.38 8.63 -10.94
CA ARG A 95 -13.83 7.28 -10.59
C ARG A 95 -14.73 6.76 -11.71
N GLY A 96 -14.11 6.15 -12.72
CA GLY A 96 -14.80 5.40 -13.75
C GLY A 96 -15.57 4.31 -13.05
N ARG A 97 -16.84 4.16 -13.43
CA ARG A 97 -17.78 3.17 -12.92
C ARG A 97 -17.42 1.78 -13.46
N GLY A 98 -16.17 1.37 -13.31
CA GLY A 98 -15.64 0.04 -13.60
C GLY A 98 -15.06 -0.50 -12.31
N GLY A 99 -15.60 -1.63 -11.85
CA GLY A 99 -15.20 -2.26 -10.60
C GLY A 99 -13.70 -2.50 -10.56
N ASP A 100 -13.07 -1.96 -9.53
CA ASP A 100 -11.71 -2.32 -9.12
C ASP A 100 -11.74 -3.77 -8.63
N PRO A 101 -11.05 -4.73 -9.30
CA PRO A 101 -10.98 -6.11 -8.84
C PRO A 101 -10.19 -6.26 -7.52
N GLY A 102 -9.57 -5.19 -7.01
CA GLY A 102 -8.86 -5.15 -5.73
C GLY A 102 -9.70 -4.77 -4.51
N ARG A 103 -11.00 -4.45 -4.66
CA ARG A 103 -11.89 -4.22 -3.49
C ARG A 103 -12.28 -5.54 -2.83
N GLY A 104 -11.36 -6.09 -2.04
CA GLY A 104 -11.73 -6.95 -0.92
C GLY A 104 -12.69 -6.19 -0.01
N ALA A 105 -13.83 -6.78 0.30
CA ALA A 105 -14.85 -6.22 1.16
C ALA A 105 -14.23 -5.83 2.51
N ALA A 106 -14.07 -4.52 2.74
CA ALA A 106 -14.10 -4.01 4.09
C ALA A 106 -15.57 -3.97 4.47
N ASP A 107 -16.04 -5.08 5.05
CA ASP A 107 -17.35 -5.10 5.70
C ASP A 107 -17.37 -3.98 6.74
N ARG A 108 -18.31 -3.08 6.50
CA ARG A 108 -18.50 -1.85 7.24
C ARG A 108 -19.25 -2.20 8.53
N GLU A 109 -18.53 -2.62 9.55
CA GLU A 109 -19.10 -2.67 10.91
C GLU A 109 -19.04 -1.26 11.52
N ARG A 110 -20.21 -0.76 11.90
CA ARG A 110 -20.41 0.54 12.57
C ARG A 110 -19.79 0.50 13.97
N PRO A 111 -19.32 1.64 14.51
CA PRO A 111 -19.16 1.77 15.95
C PRO A 111 -20.56 1.86 16.58
N GLY A 112 -20.94 0.82 17.31
CA GLY A 112 -22.13 0.79 18.17
C GLY A 112 -21.71 0.33 19.56
N GLU A 113 -21.94 1.20 20.55
CA GLU A 113 -21.95 1.00 22.00
C GLU A 113 -21.72 -0.42 22.55
N ASP A 114 -20.77 -0.52 23.49
CA ASP A 114 -20.66 -1.62 24.46
C ASP A 114 -21.69 -1.39 25.59
N PRO A 115 -22.81 -2.15 25.65
CA PRO A 115 -23.77 -2.06 26.74
C PRO A 115 -23.45 -3.17 27.74
N GLY A 116 -22.29 -3.12 28.39
CA GLY A 116 -21.82 -4.29 29.13
C GLY A 116 -20.79 -4.09 30.22
N ARG A 117 -20.38 -2.87 30.56
CA ARG A 117 -19.41 -2.63 31.63
C ARG A 117 -20.08 -2.33 32.98
N PRO A 118 -20.27 -3.32 33.88
CA PRO A 118 -20.47 -3.02 35.30
C PRO A 118 -19.12 -2.57 35.90
N GLY A 119 -19.18 -1.51 36.69
CA GLY A 119 -18.02 -0.97 37.38
C GLY A 119 -17.51 -1.91 38.46
N VAL A 120 -16.20 -2.12 38.44
CA VAL A 120 -15.29 -2.25 39.59
C VAL A 120 -13.90 -1.82 39.13
#